data_AF-A0A7C3CC90-F1
#
_entry.id   AF-A0A7C3CC90-F1
#
_cell.length_a   1.000
_cell.length_b   1.000
_cell.length_c   1.000
_cell.angle_alpha   90.00
_cell.angle_beta   90.00
_cell.angle_gamma   90.00
#
_symmetry.space_group_name_H-M   'P 1'
#
loop_
_entity.id
_entity.type
_entity.pdbx_description
1 polymer ?
#
loop_
_entity_poly.entity_id
_entity_poly.type
_entity_poly.pdbx_seq_one_letter_code
_entity_poly.pdbx_strand_id
1 'polypeptide(L)'
;MTSPLEQKLPDNIKRLPELANNLWWSWNAEARSLFSYLDPAKWSETHHNPVQILHEIDDERLQAIAKDPFFNRLYTKVMMKLDHEMDMNNSWFRQAYPDHEDDLIAYFSFEFGLHNTLPIYSGGLGILSGDHTKESSDLGLPFVCVGFMYPQGYFRQRLPSHGWQEAVYEQLDFDLAPISLLKDDAGNERRVTIKIGDEMVSAKVWLVQVGRTSLYLMDTDVDENAAWNRELSSRLYYGGGDMRIRQEMMLGIGGVRLLRQLGYKPTVWHMNEGHSAFLLLETLREKVAEGMSFEEAKAAIRKQTVFTTHTPVPAGH
;
A
#
# COMPACT_ATOMS: atom_id res chain seq x y z
N MET A 1 -4.87 14.18 -14.11
CA MET A 1 -5.64 14.05 -15.36
C MET A 1 -6.79 13.14 -15.04
N THR A 2 -8.03 13.52 -15.37
CA THR A 2 -9.19 12.68 -15.09
C THR A 2 -9.12 11.42 -15.94
N SER A 3 -9.38 10.25 -15.34
CA SER A 3 -9.31 8.98 -16.06
C SER A 3 -10.40 8.92 -17.14
N PRO A 4 -10.23 8.14 -18.23
CA PRO A 4 -11.30 7.92 -19.22
C PRO A 4 -12.61 7.42 -18.59
N LEU A 5 -12.53 6.77 -17.43
CA LEU A 5 -13.66 6.32 -16.62
C LEU A 5 -14.43 7.49 -16.00
N GLU A 6 -13.71 8.47 -15.43
CA GLU A 6 -14.30 9.65 -14.80
C GLU A 6 -15.06 10.53 -15.79
N GLN A 7 -14.67 10.52 -17.07
CA GLN A 7 -15.34 11.28 -18.13
C GLN A 7 -16.67 10.66 -18.57
N LYS A 8 -16.91 9.38 -18.28
CA LYS A 8 -18.13 8.65 -18.65
C LYS A 8 -19.23 8.73 -17.60
N LEU A 9 -18.88 9.06 -16.36
CA LEU A 9 -19.82 8.98 -15.23
C LEU A 9 -20.77 10.19 -15.17
N PRO A 10 -22.07 9.97 -14.92
CA PRO A 10 -23.01 11.06 -14.63
C PRO A 10 -22.54 11.93 -13.46
N ASP A 11 -22.81 13.24 -13.53
CA ASP A 11 -22.32 14.24 -12.58
C ASP A 11 -22.64 13.93 -11.11
N ASN A 12 -23.81 13.33 -10.87
CA ASN A 12 -24.27 12.97 -9.53
C ASN A 12 -23.59 11.73 -8.93
N ILE A 13 -22.81 10.98 -9.71
CA ILE A 13 -22.04 9.80 -9.27
C ILE A 13 -20.58 9.84 -9.72
N LYS A 14 -20.09 11.00 -10.15
CA LYS A 14 -18.76 11.20 -10.75
C LYS A 14 -17.57 10.86 -9.86
N ARG A 15 -17.77 10.78 -8.53
CA ARG A 15 -16.71 10.46 -7.55
C ARG A 15 -16.63 8.97 -7.22
N LEU A 16 -17.36 8.10 -7.91
CA LEU A 16 -17.21 6.64 -7.75
C LEU A 16 -15.75 6.16 -7.95
N PRO A 17 -14.96 6.67 -8.91
CA PRO A 17 -13.58 6.26 -9.09
C PRO A 17 -12.68 6.68 -7.92
N GLU A 18 -12.94 7.84 -7.32
CA GLU A 18 -12.27 8.30 -6.11
C GLU A 18 -12.53 7.32 -4.96
N LEU A 19 -13.80 6.96 -4.73
CA LEU A 19 -14.16 5.98 -3.70
C LEU A 19 -13.57 4.61 -4.00
N ALA A 20 -13.57 4.14 -5.26
CA ALA A 20 -13.06 2.83 -5.65
C ALA A 20 -11.54 2.69 -5.44
N ASN A 21 -10.79 3.77 -5.67
CA ASN A 21 -9.33 3.80 -5.55
C ASN A 21 -8.83 4.09 -4.13
N ASN A 22 -9.72 4.41 -3.18
CA ASN A 22 -9.36 4.51 -1.77
C ASN A 22 -9.90 3.30 -1.00
N LEU A 23 -9.01 2.43 -0.51
CA LEU A 23 -9.36 1.17 0.14
C LEU A 23 -10.22 1.30 1.41
N TRP A 24 -10.49 2.51 1.91
CA TRP A 24 -11.45 2.79 2.98
C TRP A 24 -12.81 2.11 2.78
N TRP A 25 -13.27 1.98 1.54
CA TRP A 25 -14.50 1.26 1.25
C TRP A 25 -14.48 -0.19 1.77
N SER A 26 -13.31 -0.82 1.86
CA SER A 26 -13.20 -2.26 2.13
C SER A 26 -13.55 -2.67 3.56
N TRP A 27 -13.39 -1.78 4.55
CA TRP A 27 -13.87 -1.99 5.92
C TRP A 27 -15.15 -1.21 6.24
N ASN A 28 -15.67 -0.42 5.30
CA ASN A 28 -16.93 0.31 5.47
C ASN A 28 -18.13 -0.46 4.87
N ALA A 29 -19.09 -0.85 5.71
CA ALA A 29 -20.25 -1.63 5.27
C ALA A 29 -21.17 -0.90 4.28
N GLU A 30 -21.35 0.42 4.43
CA GLU A 30 -22.21 1.22 3.56
C GLU A 30 -21.56 1.43 2.19
N ALA A 31 -20.25 1.65 2.15
CA ALA A 31 -19.49 1.75 0.91
C ALA A 31 -19.48 0.41 0.13
N ARG A 32 -19.31 -0.73 0.81
CA ARG A 32 -19.47 -2.05 0.18
C ARG A 32 -20.89 -2.28 -0.36
N SER A 33 -21.90 -1.85 0.39
CA SER A 33 -23.30 -1.94 -0.05
C SER A 33 -23.57 -1.08 -1.29
N LEU A 34 -22.94 0.09 -1.36
CA LEU A 34 -23.02 0.97 -2.54
C LEU A 34 -22.49 0.27 -3.80
N PHE A 35 -21.30 -0.32 -3.74
CA PHE A 35 -20.72 -1.04 -4.90
C PHE A 35 -21.50 -2.30 -5.26
N SER A 36 -21.99 -3.05 -4.26
CA SER A 36 -22.88 -4.18 -4.50
C SER A 36 -24.19 -3.76 -5.19
N TYR A 37 -24.72 -2.57 -4.88
CA TYR A 37 -25.94 -2.06 -5.50
C TYR A 37 -25.74 -1.65 -6.98
N LEU A 38 -24.53 -1.22 -7.36
CA LEU A 38 -24.22 -0.86 -8.76
C LEU A 38 -24.57 -2.03 -9.68
N ASP A 39 -24.01 -3.19 -9.42
CA ASP A 39 -24.25 -4.42 -10.16
C ASP A 39 -23.95 -5.63 -9.26
N PRO A 40 -24.96 -6.27 -8.65
CA PRO A 40 -24.75 -7.37 -7.73
C PRO A 40 -24.07 -8.60 -8.36
N ALA A 41 -24.30 -8.83 -9.66
CA ALA A 41 -23.70 -9.95 -10.38
C ALA A 41 -22.21 -9.68 -10.60
N LYS A 42 -21.86 -8.52 -11.19
CA LYS A 42 -20.46 -8.12 -11.38
C LYS A 42 -19.70 -7.98 -10.07
N TRP A 43 -20.36 -7.54 -8.99
CA TRP A 43 -19.74 -7.49 -7.66
C TRP A 43 -19.27 -8.86 -7.17
N SER A 44 -20.07 -9.90 -7.40
CA SER A 44 -19.69 -11.27 -7.05
C SER A 44 -18.64 -11.83 -8.01
N GLU A 45 -18.76 -11.58 -9.31
CA GLU A 45 -17.86 -12.08 -10.36
C GLU A 45 -16.45 -11.49 -10.25
N THR A 46 -16.34 -10.20 -9.95
CA THR A 46 -15.07 -9.48 -9.79
C THR A 46 -14.42 -9.69 -8.41
N HIS A 47 -14.92 -10.64 -7.62
CA HIS A 47 -14.46 -10.89 -6.25
C HIS A 47 -14.47 -9.62 -5.38
N HIS A 48 -15.52 -8.82 -5.51
CA HIS A 48 -15.71 -7.59 -4.75
C HIS A 48 -14.69 -6.50 -5.10
N ASN A 49 -14.38 -6.30 -6.40
CA ASN A 49 -13.46 -5.27 -6.87
C ASN A 49 -14.19 -4.05 -7.47
N PRO A 50 -14.28 -2.91 -6.75
CA PRO A 50 -14.94 -1.71 -7.27
C PRO A 50 -14.29 -1.13 -8.52
N VAL A 51 -12.97 -1.17 -8.62
CA VAL A 51 -12.25 -0.63 -9.79
C VAL A 51 -12.66 -1.44 -11.01
N GLN A 52 -12.64 -2.76 -10.90
CA GLN A 52 -13.05 -3.66 -11.98
C GLN A 52 -14.53 -3.51 -12.34
N ILE A 53 -15.46 -3.39 -11.36
CA ILE A 53 -16.87 -3.12 -11.70
C ILE A 53 -16.99 -1.86 -12.52
N LEU A 54 -16.34 -0.76 -12.12
CA LEU A 54 -16.49 0.50 -12.82
C LEU A 54 -15.95 0.43 -14.25
N HIS A 55 -14.95 -0.42 -14.52
CA HIS A 55 -14.44 -0.70 -15.86
C HIS A 55 -15.40 -1.58 -16.70
N GLU A 56 -16.08 -2.52 -16.07
CA GLU A 56 -16.91 -3.52 -16.76
C GLU A 56 -18.39 -3.15 -16.84
N ILE A 57 -18.88 -2.22 -16.02
CA ILE A 57 -20.30 -1.86 -15.93
C ILE A 57 -20.80 -1.18 -17.22
N ASP A 58 -22.01 -1.53 -17.64
CA ASP A 58 -22.60 -1.01 -18.86
C ASP A 58 -23.13 0.41 -18.69
N ASP A 59 -22.98 1.25 -19.71
CA ASP A 59 -23.42 2.65 -19.68
C ASP A 59 -24.92 2.79 -19.36
N GLU A 60 -25.76 1.91 -19.91
CA GLU A 60 -27.20 1.90 -19.61
C GLU A 60 -27.49 1.65 -18.13
N ARG A 61 -26.73 0.75 -17.50
CA ARG A 61 -26.87 0.43 -16.07
C ARG A 61 -26.42 1.61 -15.22
N LEU A 62 -25.30 2.25 -15.56
CA LEU A 62 -24.83 3.46 -14.88
C LEU A 62 -25.87 4.59 -14.96
N GLN A 63 -26.45 4.82 -16.14
CA GLN A 63 -27.49 5.84 -16.34
C GLN A 63 -28.77 5.53 -15.57
N ALA A 64 -29.16 4.26 -15.47
CA ALA A 64 -30.31 3.83 -14.69
C ALA A 64 -30.07 4.03 -13.18
N ILE A 65 -28.91 3.61 -12.68
CA ILE A 65 -28.51 3.77 -11.27
C ILE A 65 -28.39 5.24 -10.89
N ALA A 66 -27.82 6.08 -11.75
CA ALA A 66 -27.73 7.51 -11.52
C ALA A 66 -29.12 8.18 -11.37
N LYS A 67 -30.19 7.57 -11.89
CA LYS A 67 -31.57 8.06 -11.74
C LYS A 67 -32.30 7.47 -10.53
N ASP A 68 -31.76 6.44 -9.87
CA ASP A 68 -32.39 5.81 -8.73
C ASP A 68 -32.27 6.70 -7.46
N PRO A 69 -33.39 7.15 -6.86
CA PRO A 69 -33.36 7.93 -5.64
C PRO A 69 -32.76 7.18 -4.44
N PHE A 70 -32.87 5.85 -4.39
CA PHE A 70 -32.28 5.07 -3.30
C PHE A 70 -30.76 5.08 -3.39
N PHE A 71 -30.20 4.71 -4.55
CA PHE A 71 -28.77 4.79 -4.79
C PHE A 71 -28.20 6.19 -4.54
N ASN A 72 -28.84 7.24 -5.05
CA ASN A 72 -28.36 8.61 -4.86
C ASN A 72 -28.27 9.03 -3.38
N ARG A 73 -29.25 8.60 -2.54
CA ARG A 73 -29.18 8.84 -1.09
C ARG A 73 -28.04 8.08 -0.43
N LEU A 74 -27.86 6.80 -0.80
CA LEU A 74 -26.76 5.99 -0.27
C LEU A 74 -25.41 6.56 -0.69
N TYR A 75 -25.24 6.90 -1.97
CA TYR A 75 -24.05 7.54 -2.52
C TYR A 75 -23.73 8.84 -1.77
N THR A 76 -24.71 9.75 -1.64
CA THR A 76 -24.51 11.02 -0.94
C THR A 76 -24.07 10.78 0.51
N LYS A 77 -24.71 9.85 1.22
CA LYS A 77 -24.34 9.47 2.58
C LYS A 77 -22.90 8.94 2.67
N VAL A 78 -22.53 8.02 1.79
CA VAL A 78 -21.20 7.41 1.75
C VAL A 78 -20.13 8.45 1.44
N MET A 79 -20.36 9.32 0.46
CA MET A 79 -19.40 10.37 0.10
C MET A 79 -19.24 11.42 1.21
N MET A 80 -20.33 11.81 1.88
CA MET A 80 -20.24 12.69 3.07
C MET A 80 -19.42 12.04 4.18
N LYS A 81 -19.58 10.72 4.38
CA LYS A 81 -18.78 9.98 5.36
C LYS A 81 -17.32 9.90 4.93
N LEU A 82 -17.03 9.62 3.65
CA LEU A 82 -15.67 9.63 3.13
C LEU A 82 -15.03 11.00 3.34
N ASP A 83 -15.69 12.10 2.98
CA ASP A 83 -15.18 13.46 3.14
C ASP A 83 -14.86 13.78 4.60
N HIS A 84 -15.75 13.42 5.52
CA HIS A 84 -15.51 13.54 6.96
C HIS A 84 -14.32 12.67 7.41
N GLU A 85 -14.24 11.45 6.89
CA GLU A 85 -13.15 10.51 7.17
C GLU A 85 -11.84 10.85 6.46
N MET A 86 -11.78 11.82 5.55
CA MET A 86 -10.52 12.24 4.92
C MET A 86 -10.00 13.56 5.50
N ASP A 87 -10.82 14.27 6.28
CA ASP A 87 -10.41 15.50 6.93
C ASP A 87 -9.49 15.22 8.14
N MET A 88 -8.19 15.48 7.95
CA MET A 88 -7.18 15.33 9.00
C MET A 88 -7.39 16.29 10.18
N ASN A 89 -8.03 17.44 9.98
CA ASN A 89 -8.23 18.43 11.04
C ASN A 89 -9.20 17.94 12.11
N ASN A 90 -10.08 17.00 11.75
CA ASN A 90 -11.11 16.44 12.63
C ASN A 90 -10.76 15.04 13.14
N SER A 91 -9.54 14.55 12.90
CA SER A 91 -9.11 13.23 13.39
C SER A 91 -9.04 13.17 14.92
N TRP A 92 -9.24 11.97 15.47
CA TRP A 92 -9.10 11.72 16.90
C TRP A 92 -7.70 12.06 17.39
N PHE A 93 -6.66 11.65 16.65
CA PHE A 93 -5.27 11.89 17.04
C PHE A 93 -4.96 13.37 17.18
N ARG A 94 -5.36 14.19 16.21
CA ARG A 94 -5.10 15.63 16.28
C ARG A 94 -5.80 16.32 17.44
N GLN A 95 -7.01 15.86 17.80
CA GLN A 95 -7.74 16.39 18.95
C GLN A 95 -7.14 15.92 20.29
N ALA A 96 -6.70 14.66 20.36
CA ALA A 96 -6.16 14.06 21.57
C ALA A 96 -4.69 14.44 21.84
N TYR A 97 -3.92 14.70 20.79
CA TYR A 97 -2.47 14.96 20.83
C TYR A 97 -2.08 16.19 19.99
N PRO A 98 -2.60 17.40 20.32
CA PRO A 98 -2.33 18.61 19.53
C PRO A 98 -0.86 19.05 19.55
N ASP A 99 -0.07 18.62 20.52
CA ASP A 99 1.36 18.95 20.61
C ASP A 99 2.25 18.05 19.72
N HIS A 100 1.66 17.10 18.99
CA HIS A 100 2.35 16.11 18.16
C HIS A 100 2.08 16.31 16.65
N GLU A 101 1.78 17.54 16.21
CA GLU A 101 1.50 17.84 14.79
C GLU A 101 2.69 17.60 13.85
N ASP A 102 3.92 17.70 14.36
CA ASP A 102 5.16 17.48 13.60
C ASP A 102 5.64 16.01 13.62
N ASP A 103 4.97 15.14 14.38
CA ASP A 103 5.34 13.72 14.43
C ASP A 103 4.93 12.99 13.15
N LEU A 104 5.72 11.97 12.79
CA LEU A 104 5.42 11.10 11.67
C LEU A 104 5.98 9.71 11.93
N ILE A 105 5.10 8.71 11.84
CA ILE A 105 5.43 7.30 11.98
C ILE A 105 5.58 6.70 10.59
N ALA A 106 6.76 6.18 10.28
CA ALA A 106 7.00 5.40 9.08
C ALA A 106 7.00 3.91 9.41
N TYR A 107 6.04 3.19 8.85
CA TYR A 107 5.81 1.77 9.09
C TYR A 107 6.27 0.93 7.91
N PHE A 108 7.25 0.06 8.15
CA PHE A 108 7.85 -0.78 7.13
C PHE A 108 7.41 -2.22 7.34
N SER A 109 6.89 -2.83 6.28
CA SER A 109 6.51 -4.24 6.29
C SER A 109 6.77 -4.86 4.92
N PHE A 110 7.05 -6.16 4.92
CA PHE A 110 7.11 -6.93 3.68
C PHE A 110 5.72 -7.11 3.08
N GLU A 111 4.68 -7.28 3.88
CA GLU A 111 3.34 -7.62 3.41
C GLU A 111 2.25 -6.75 4.03
N PHE A 112 1.16 -6.53 3.27
CA PHE A 112 0.00 -5.74 3.70
C PHE A 112 -1.31 -6.43 3.30
N GLY A 113 -2.02 -6.95 4.29
CA GLY A 113 -3.31 -7.63 4.16
C GLY A 113 -4.48 -6.66 4.19
N LEU A 114 -4.68 -5.93 3.10
CA LEU A 114 -5.68 -4.87 3.02
C LEU A 114 -7.03 -5.39 2.55
N HIS A 115 -7.07 -5.90 1.31
CA HIS A 115 -8.24 -6.47 0.66
C HIS A 115 -7.81 -7.33 -0.54
N ASN A 116 -8.66 -8.24 -1.01
CA ASN A 116 -8.35 -9.17 -2.11
C ASN A 116 -8.10 -8.49 -3.46
N THR A 117 -8.50 -7.22 -3.60
CA THR A 117 -8.19 -6.37 -4.77
C THR A 117 -6.70 -6.04 -4.89
N LEU A 118 -5.93 -6.24 -3.83
CA LEU A 118 -4.49 -6.05 -3.80
C LEU A 118 -3.84 -7.15 -2.92
N PRO A 119 -3.64 -8.37 -3.47
CA PRO A 119 -3.22 -9.55 -2.71
C PRO A 119 -1.70 -9.59 -2.44
N ILE A 120 -1.17 -8.58 -1.75
CA ILE A 120 0.27 -8.41 -1.44
C ILE A 120 0.64 -8.94 -0.04
N TYR A 121 0.02 -10.04 0.38
CA TYR A 121 0.26 -10.69 1.67
C TYR A 121 0.06 -12.21 1.60
N SER A 122 0.58 -12.91 2.61
CA SER A 122 0.50 -14.37 2.75
C SER A 122 -0.20 -14.85 4.02
N GLY A 123 -0.11 -14.10 5.12
CA GLY A 123 -0.59 -14.57 6.42
C GLY A 123 -0.78 -13.49 7.47
N GLY A 124 -0.66 -13.88 8.74
CA GLY A 124 -1.01 -13.04 9.89
C GLY A 124 -0.18 -11.77 10.04
N LEU A 125 1.09 -11.78 9.65
CA LEU A 125 1.97 -10.60 9.68
C LEU A 125 1.45 -9.50 8.73
N GLY A 126 1.00 -9.89 7.54
CA GLY A 126 0.39 -9.01 6.56
C GLY A 126 -0.97 -8.52 7.00
N ILE A 127 -1.83 -9.40 7.54
CA ILE A 127 -3.13 -8.99 8.11
C ILE A 127 -2.92 -7.93 9.20
N LEU A 128 -1.98 -8.16 10.12
CA LEU A 128 -1.65 -7.17 11.16
C LEU A 128 -1.17 -5.84 10.56
N SER A 129 -0.31 -5.88 9.54
CA SER A 129 0.15 -4.67 8.84
C SER A 129 -1.02 -3.91 8.19
N GLY A 130 -1.94 -4.65 7.60
CA GLY A 130 -3.17 -4.11 7.01
C GLY A 130 -4.07 -3.47 8.05
N ASP A 131 -4.28 -4.15 9.19
CA ASP A 131 -5.12 -3.64 10.29
C ASP A 131 -4.49 -2.43 10.97
N HIS A 132 -3.17 -2.41 11.19
CA HIS A 132 -2.46 -1.21 11.63
C HIS A 132 -2.69 -0.05 10.65
N THR A 133 -2.61 -0.31 9.35
CA THR A 133 -2.81 0.73 8.34
C THR A 133 -4.26 1.26 8.37
N LYS A 134 -5.27 0.37 8.47
CA LYS A 134 -6.69 0.76 8.57
C LYS A 134 -6.97 1.55 9.84
N GLU A 135 -6.51 1.07 10.99
CA GLU A 135 -6.72 1.73 12.28
C GLU A 135 -5.97 3.06 12.34
N SER A 136 -4.77 3.15 11.76
CA SER A 136 -4.05 4.41 11.65
C SER A 136 -4.84 5.46 10.87
N SER A 137 -5.58 5.03 9.85
CA SER A 137 -6.50 5.89 9.10
C SER A 137 -7.70 6.28 9.93
N ASP A 138 -8.36 5.37 10.64
CA ASP A 138 -9.55 5.66 11.43
C ASP A 138 -9.24 6.64 12.60
N LEU A 139 -8.07 6.47 13.24
CA LEU A 139 -7.59 7.38 14.29
C LEU A 139 -6.99 8.68 13.74
N GLY A 140 -6.60 8.70 12.47
CA GLY A 140 -5.89 9.79 11.80
C GLY A 140 -4.48 10.02 12.37
N LEU A 141 -3.75 8.94 12.66
CA LEU A 141 -2.34 9.01 13.05
C LEU A 141 -1.51 9.62 11.89
N PRO A 142 -0.45 10.41 12.18
CA PRO A 142 0.51 10.81 11.16
C PRO A 142 1.35 9.60 10.77
N PHE A 143 0.86 8.82 9.81
CA PHE A 143 1.34 7.48 9.51
C PHE A 143 1.57 7.31 8.00
N VAL A 144 2.71 6.73 7.64
CA VAL A 144 3.06 6.39 6.27
C VAL A 144 3.60 4.98 6.20
N CYS A 145 3.13 4.20 5.25
CA CYS A 145 3.56 2.81 5.07
C CYS A 145 4.52 2.68 3.89
N VAL A 146 5.49 1.77 4.01
CA VAL A 146 6.39 1.38 2.93
C VAL A 146 6.48 -0.14 2.84
N GLY A 147 6.35 -0.67 1.61
CA GLY A 147 6.45 -2.10 1.32
C GLY A 147 6.79 -2.37 -0.13
N PHE A 148 6.46 -3.58 -0.59
CA PHE A 148 6.66 -4.02 -1.97
C PHE A 148 5.33 -4.21 -2.70
N MET A 149 5.34 -3.87 -3.98
CA MET A 149 4.35 -4.40 -4.89
C MET A 149 4.74 -5.85 -5.20
N TYR A 150 3.84 -6.80 -5.02
CA TYR A 150 4.03 -8.20 -5.45
C TYR A 150 2.98 -8.56 -6.48
N PRO A 151 3.24 -8.35 -7.77
CA PRO A 151 2.24 -8.57 -8.81
C PRO A 151 1.76 -10.02 -8.88
N GLN A 152 2.57 -11.00 -8.48
CA GLN A 152 2.16 -12.41 -8.48
C GLN A 152 1.61 -12.87 -7.11
N GLY A 153 1.50 -11.95 -6.14
CA GLY A 153 1.04 -12.22 -4.79
C GLY A 153 1.82 -13.32 -4.09
N TYR A 154 1.09 -14.13 -3.29
CA TYR A 154 1.60 -15.38 -2.71
C TYR A 154 1.28 -16.57 -3.61
N PHE A 155 0.08 -17.14 -3.54
CA PHE A 155 -0.49 -18.03 -4.57
C PHE A 155 -1.98 -18.27 -4.30
N ARG A 156 -2.73 -18.65 -5.34
CA ARG A 156 -4.07 -19.22 -5.22
C ARG A 156 -3.96 -20.74 -5.09
N GLN A 157 -4.48 -21.27 -3.98
CA GLN A 157 -4.51 -22.71 -3.76
C GLN A 157 -5.56 -23.37 -4.66
N ARG A 158 -5.15 -24.36 -5.46
CA ARG A 158 -6.04 -25.24 -6.21
C ARG A 158 -5.89 -26.67 -5.69
N LEU A 159 -7.03 -27.33 -5.43
CA LEU A 159 -7.08 -28.72 -4.98
C LEU A 159 -7.90 -29.55 -5.99
N PRO A 160 -7.26 -30.10 -7.04
CA PRO A 160 -7.92 -30.96 -8.01
C PRO A 160 -8.30 -32.32 -7.41
N SER A 161 -8.99 -33.14 -8.21
CA SER A 161 -9.48 -34.46 -7.80
C SER A 161 -8.39 -35.45 -7.37
N HIS A 162 -7.12 -35.19 -7.69
CA HIS A 162 -5.97 -36.01 -7.27
C HIS A 162 -5.49 -35.71 -5.84
N GLY A 163 -6.04 -34.67 -5.20
CA GLY A 163 -5.79 -34.35 -3.79
C GLY A 163 -4.48 -33.64 -3.48
N TRP A 164 -3.61 -33.40 -4.47
CA TRP A 164 -2.39 -32.61 -4.28
C TRP A 164 -2.65 -31.12 -4.43
N GLN A 165 -2.02 -30.33 -3.56
CA GLN A 165 -2.04 -28.88 -3.69
C GLN A 165 -1.28 -28.44 -4.93
N GLU A 166 -1.94 -27.62 -5.74
CA GLU A 166 -1.33 -26.89 -6.84
C GLU A 166 -1.32 -25.39 -6.49
N ALA A 167 -0.15 -24.76 -6.60
CA ALA A 167 0.02 -23.33 -6.44
C ALA A 167 -0.17 -22.65 -7.81
N VAL A 168 -1.25 -21.87 -7.93
CA VAL A 168 -1.54 -21.08 -9.12
C VAL A 168 -1.14 -19.64 -8.85
N TYR A 169 -0.29 -19.08 -9.70
CA TYR A 169 0.14 -17.68 -9.62
C TYR A 169 -0.59 -16.89 -10.71
N GLU A 170 -1.33 -15.88 -10.29
CA GLU A 170 -2.04 -14.97 -11.19
C GLU A 170 -1.32 -13.61 -11.12
N GLN A 171 -1.10 -13.00 -12.29
CA GLN A 171 -0.51 -11.67 -12.35
C GLN A 171 -1.60 -10.65 -12.02
N LEU A 172 -1.31 -9.72 -11.11
CA LEU A 172 -2.15 -8.59 -10.80
C LEU A 172 -2.29 -7.71 -12.04
N ASP A 173 -3.53 -7.48 -12.44
CA ASP A 173 -3.83 -6.47 -13.43
C ASP A 173 -3.79 -5.10 -12.77
N PHE A 174 -2.77 -4.31 -13.09
CA PHE A 174 -2.56 -2.98 -12.50
C PHE A 174 -3.64 -1.98 -12.91
N ASP A 175 -4.30 -2.17 -14.06
CA ASP A 175 -5.39 -1.29 -14.50
C ASP A 175 -6.68 -1.53 -13.70
N LEU A 176 -6.78 -2.69 -13.04
CA LEU A 176 -7.93 -3.10 -12.23
C LEU A 176 -7.64 -3.05 -10.71
N ALA A 177 -6.43 -2.63 -10.31
CA ALA A 177 -6.03 -2.52 -8.92
C ALA A 177 -6.21 -1.09 -8.40
N PRO A 178 -6.55 -0.87 -7.12
CA PRO A 178 -6.69 0.46 -6.51
C PRO A 178 -5.32 1.06 -6.19
N ILE A 179 -4.51 1.25 -7.22
CA ILE A 179 -3.12 1.71 -7.14
C ILE A 179 -2.91 2.86 -8.12
N SER A 180 -1.99 3.75 -7.79
CA SER A 180 -1.62 4.86 -8.66
C SER A 180 -0.11 4.90 -8.82
N LEU A 181 0.38 4.94 -10.06
CA LEU A 181 1.81 5.10 -10.30
C LEU A 181 2.25 6.50 -9.84
N LEU A 182 3.20 6.54 -8.91
CA LEU A 182 3.70 7.78 -8.36
C LEU A 182 4.59 8.47 -9.40
N LYS A 183 4.28 9.73 -9.69
CA LYS A 183 5.01 10.53 -10.67
C LYS A 183 5.79 11.67 -10.01
N ASP A 184 6.82 12.15 -10.69
CA ASP A 184 7.48 13.41 -10.33
C ASP A 184 6.73 14.63 -10.87
N ASP A 185 7.22 15.83 -10.55
CA ASP A 185 6.61 17.10 -10.97
C ASP A 185 6.63 17.29 -12.50
N ALA A 186 7.50 16.56 -13.21
CA ALA A 186 7.58 16.54 -14.66
C ALA A 186 6.69 15.45 -15.30
N GLY A 187 5.99 14.64 -14.49
CA GLY A 187 5.10 13.58 -14.94
C GLY A 187 5.79 12.25 -15.25
N ASN A 188 7.09 12.11 -14.97
CA ASN A 188 7.83 10.85 -15.13
C ASN A 188 7.56 9.91 -13.96
N GLU A 189 7.77 8.61 -14.16
CA GLU A 189 7.69 7.62 -13.08
C GLU A 189 8.70 7.95 -11.98
N ARG A 190 8.25 8.03 -10.73
CA ARG A 190 9.15 8.23 -9.62
C ARG A 190 9.98 6.97 -9.42
N ARG A 191 11.31 7.13 -9.47
CA ARG A 191 12.30 6.07 -9.28
C ARG A 191 13.04 6.24 -7.96
N VAL A 192 13.21 5.15 -7.24
CA VAL A 192 14.18 5.05 -6.15
C VAL A 192 15.26 4.05 -6.52
N THR A 193 16.52 4.44 -6.38
CA THR A 193 17.67 3.63 -6.78
C THR A 193 18.63 3.45 -5.60
N ILE A 194 19.04 2.21 -5.38
CA ILE A 194 20.06 1.86 -4.38
C ILE A 194 21.16 1.02 -5.00
N LYS A 195 22.32 1.00 -4.33
CA LYS A 195 23.41 0.10 -4.69
C LYS A 195 23.26 -1.21 -3.93
N ILE A 196 23.20 -2.33 -4.65
CA ILE A 196 23.16 -3.69 -4.11
C ILE A 196 24.37 -4.45 -4.69
N GLY A 197 25.35 -4.77 -3.84
CA GLY A 197 26.64 -5.26 -4.33
C GLY A 197 27.31 -4.23 -5.24
N ASP A 198 27.64 -4.61 -6.46
CA ASP A 198 28.21 -3.73 -7.48
C ASP A 198 27.17 -3.17 -8.47
N GLU A 199 25.89 -3.50 -8.26
CA GLU A 199 24.79 -3.14 -9.15
C GLU A 199 23.98 -1.97 -8.60
N MET A 200 23.49 -1.12 -9.51
CA MET A 200 22.44 -0.16 -9.18
C MET A 200 21.10 -0.80 -9.49
N VAL A 201 20.22 -0.84 -8.50
CA VAL A 201 18.88 -1.42 -8.61
C VAL A 201 17.85 -0.34 -8.37
N SER A 202 16.95 -0.17 -9.32
CA SER A 202 15.88 0.83 -9.29
C SER A 202 14.52 0.20 -9.02
N ALA A 203 13.59 0.98 -8.46
CA ALA A 203 12.19 0.61 -8.35
C ALA A 203 11.29 1.78 -8.76
N LYS A 204 10.21 1.53 -9.53
CA LYS A 204 9.05 2.44 -9.55
C LYS A 204 8.31 2.35 -8.23
N VAL A 205 7.49 3.36 -7.98
CA VAL A 205 6.70 3.45 -6.76
C VAL A 205 5.22 3.54 -7.12
N TRP A 206 4.44 2.65 -6.52
CA TRP A 206 2.99 2.70 -6.54
C TRP A 206 2.50 3.31 -5.22
N LEU A 207 1.45 4.13 -5.31
CA LEU A 207 0.73 4.69 -4.17
C LEU A 207 -0.61 4.00 -4.03
N VAL A 208 -0.91 3.55 -2.82
CA VAL A 208 -2.20 3.00 -2.41
C VAL A 208 -2.76 3.87 -1.31
N GLN A 209 -4.00 4.35 -1.49
CA GLN A 209 -4.70 5.10 -0.46
C GLN A 209 -5.50 4.12 0.40
N VAL A 210 -5.17 4.07 1.70
CA VAL A 210 -5.85 3.25 2.70
C VAL A 210 -6.52 4.20 3.69
N GLY A 211 -7.69 4.71 3.30
CA GLY A 211 -8.31 5.84 3.98
C GLY A 211 -7.41 7.06 3.95
N ARG A 212 -7.05 7.58 5.13
CA ARG A 212 -6.12 8.72 5.28
C ARG A 212 -4.65 8.32 5.08
N THR A 213 -4.33 7.04 5.24
CA THR A 213 -2.96 6.55 5.27
C THR A 213 -2.45 6.24 3.86
N SER A 214 -1.28 6.78 3.54
CA SER A 214 -0.59 6.48 2.28
C SER A 214 0.33 5.28 2.44
N LEU A 215 0.16 4.29 1.56
CA LEU A 215 1.05 3.13 1.43
C LEU A 215 1.83 3.23 0.12
N TYR A 216 3.16 3.27 0.23
CA TYR A 216 4.07 3.28 -0.90
C TYR A 216 4.64 1.89 -1.14
N LEU A 217 4.44 1.38 -2.35
CA LEU A 217 4.86 0.04 -2.76
C LEU A 217 5.93 0.13 -3.83
N MET A 218 7.12 -0.38 -3.54
CA MET A 218 8.24 -0.41 -4.48
C MET A 218 8.12 -1.60 -5.42
N ASP A 219 8.37 -1.37 -6.70
CA ASP A 219 8.36 -2.38 -7.75
C ASP A 219 9.64 -2.29 -8.58
N THR A 220 10.48 -3.32 -8.46
CA THR A 220 11.76 -3.45 -9.16
C THR A 220 11.63 -3.89 -10.60
N ASP A 221 10.41 -4.20 -11.08
CA ASP A 221 10.17 -4.57 -12.48
C ASP A 221 10.23 -3.34 -13.40
N VAL A 222 11.46 -2.94 -13.72
CA VAL A 222 11.83 -1.80 -14.56
C VAL A 222 12.93 -2.21 -15.54
N ASP A 223 12.90 -1.69 -16.76
CA ASP A 223 13.76 -2.18 -17.85
C ASP A 223 15.27 -1.90 -17.66
N GLU A 224 15.62 -0.92 -16.84
CA GLU A 224 17.01 -0.60 -16.49
C GLU A 224 17.67 -1.64 -15.57
N ASN A 225 16.86 -2.44 -14.86
CA ASN A 225 17.36 -3.50 -13.99
C ASN A 225 17.71 -4.76 -14.81
N ALA A 226 18.77 -5.46 -14.37
CA ALA A 226 19.02 -6.82 -14.83
C ALA A 226 17.82 -7.73 -14.50
N ALA A 227 17.62 -8.79 -15.30
CA ALA A 227 16.44 -9.68 -15.19
C ALA A 227 16.22 -10.23 -13.76
N TRP A 228 17.29 -10.68 -13.09
CA TRP A 228 17.21 -11.16 -11.71
C TRP A 228 16.86 -10.07 -10.69
N ASN A 229 17.22 -8.82 -10.94
CA ASN A 229 16.88 -7.69 -10.07
C ASN A 229 15.43 -7.23 -10.27
N ARG A 230 14.85 -7.45 -11.47
CA ARG A 230 13.41 -7.23 -11.71
C ARG A 230 12.54 -8.20 -10.90
N GLU A 231 13.05 -9.39 -10.63
CA GLU A 231 12.34 -10.42 -9.87
C GLU A 231 12.27 -10.15 -8.36
N LEU A 232 13.01 -9.17 -7.83
CA LEU A 232 13.04 -8.85 -6.39
C LEU A 232 11.65 -8.50 -5.84
N SER A 233 10.79 -7.87 -6.64
CA SER A 233 9.40 -7.53 -6.28
C SER A 233 8.37 -8.45 -6.94
N SER A 234 8.79 -9.54 -7.60
CA SER A 234 7.82 -10.35 -8.37
C SER A 234 6.82 -11.10 -7.48
N ARG A 235 7.31 -11.67 -6.37
CA ARG A 235 6.57 -12.56 -5.46
C ARG A 235 6.99 -12.37 -4.02
N LEU A 236 6.02 -12.56 -3.13
CA LEU A 236 6.25 -12.59 -1.70
C LEU A 236 6.91 -13.91 -1.27
N TYR A 237 7.94 -13.81 -0.42
CA TYR A 237 8.71 -14.95 0.12
C TYR A 237 9.24 -15.92 -0.95
N TYR A 238 9.70 -15.37 -2.07
CA TYR A 238 10.32 -16.12 -3.16
C TYR A 238 11.84 -16.01 -3.16
N GLY A 239 12.52 -17.09 -3.54
CA GLY A 239 13.98 -17.14 -3.69
C GLY A 239 14.71 -17.66 -2.45
N GLY A 240 16.04 -17.59 -2.52
CA GLY A 240 16.95 -18.00 -1.44
C GLY A 240 17.43 -16.84 -0.57
N GLY A 241 18.41 -17.09 0.31
CA GLY A 241 18.94 -16.09 1.24
C GLY A 241 19.52 -14.84 0.56
N ASP A 242 20.16 -14.97 -0.61
CA ASP A 242 20.66 -13.82 -1.37
C ASP A 242 19.52 -12.91 -1.82
N MET A 243 18.48 -13.47 -2.44
CA MET A 243 17.28 -12.74 -2.86
C MET A 243 16.64 -12.01 -1.68
N ARG A 244 16.49 -12.70 -0.55
CA ARG A 244 15.92 -12.12 0.68
C ARG A 244 16.75 -10.93 1.15
N ILE A 245 18.07 -11.03 1.27
CA ILE A 245 18.91 -9.90 1.68
C ILE A 245 18.77 -8.72 0.71
N ARG A 246 18.73 -8.98 -0.59
CA ARG A 246 18.52 -7.92 -1.61
C ARG A 246 17.16 -7.24 -1.46
N GLN A 247 16.10 -7.99 -1.19
CA GLN A 247 14.77 -7.44 -0.88
C GLN A 247 14.81 -6.62 0.41
N GLU A 248 15.45 -7.10 1.47
CA GLU A 248 15.56 -6.38 2.75
C GLU A 248 16.38 -5.08 2.59
N MET A 249 17.43 -5.09 1.76
CA MET A 249 18.16 -3.87 1.37
C MET A 249 17.28 -2.89 0.60
N MET A 250 16.52 -3.36 -0.39
CA MET A 250 15.60 -2.50 -1.16
C MET A 250 14.49 -1.94 -0.28
N LEU A 251 13.88 -2.75 0.61
CA LEU A 251 12.88 -2.26 1.55
C LEU A 251 13.46 -1.21 2.49
N GLY A 252 14.57 -1.54 3.16
CA GLY A 252 15.15 -0.68 4.18
C GLY A 252 15.79 0.58 3.61
N ILE A 253 16.79 0.43 2.74
CA ILE A 253 17.54 1.55 2.15
C ILE A 253 16.67 2.29 1.14
N GLY A 254 16.04 1.55 0.23
CA GLY A 254 15.17 2.14 -0.80
C GLY A 254 13.97 2.86 -0.18
N GLY A 255 13.32 2.25 0.81
CA GLY A 255 12.19 2.89 1.49
C GLY A 255 12.56 4.16 2.26
N VAL A 256 13.70 4.20 2.97
CA VAL A 256 14.18 5.44 3.62
C VAL A 256 14.42 6.53 2.57
N ARG A 257 15.13 6.21 1.48
CA ARG A 257 15.42 7.18 0.41
C ARG A 257 14.15 7.65 -0.29
N LEU A 258 13.19 6.78 -0.51
CA LEU A 258 11.88 7.12 -1.06
C LEU A 258 11.19 8.15 -0.16
N LEU A 259 11.10 7.89 1.14
CA LEU A 259 10.48 8.83 2.08
C LEU A 259 11.20 10.19 2.06
N ARG A 260 12.54 10.23 1.98
CA ARG A 260 13.31 11.48 1.82
C ARG A 260 12.98 12.21 0.52
N GLN A 261 12.91 11.51 -0.60
CA GLN A 261 12.54 12.08 -1.90
C GLN A 261 11.13 12.68 -1.91
N LEU A 262 10.23 12.15 -1.07
CA LEU A 262 8.87 12.65 -0.88
C LEU A 262 8.76 13.75 0.19
N GLY A 263 9.89 14.15 0.79
CA GLY A 263 9.95 15.20 1.82
C GLY A 263 9.56 14.75 3.22
N TYR A 264 9.28 13.45 3.44
CA TYR A 264 8.95 12.92 4.75
C TYR A 264 10.17 12.91 5.69
N LYS A 265 9.93 13.31 6.94
CA LYS A 265 10.91 13.30 8.03
C LYS A 265 10.34 12.50 9.22
N PRO A 266 10.27 11.16 9.14
CA PRO A 266 9.71 10.35 10.22
C PRO A 266 10.44 10.58 11.54
N THR A 267 9.68 10.83 12.59
CA THR A 267 10.16 10.90 13.98
C THR A 267 10.23 9.51 14.60
N VAL A 268 9.43 8.57 14.08
CA VAL A 268 9.40 7.16 14.47
C VAL A 268 9.53 6.25 13.25
N TRP A 269 10.41 5.25 13.35
CA TRP A 269 10.61 4.17 12.39
C TRP A 269 10.10 2.88 13.01
N HIS A 270 9.02 2.32 12.47
CA HIS A 270 8.44 1.06 12.94
C HIS A 270 8.79 -0.05 11.96
N MET A 271 9.59 -1.00 12.43
CA MET A 271 9.95 -2.22 11.70
C MET A 271 9.02 -3.36 12.11
N ASN A 272 8.25 -3.86 11.15
CA ASN A 272 7.48 -5.08 11.32
C ASN A 272 8.35 -6.29 10.91
N GLU A 273 8.87 -7.00 11.91
CA GLU A 273 9.94 -8.00 11.79
C GLU A 273 11.28 -7.47 11.27
N GLY A 274 12.29 -8.35 11.24
CA GLY A 274 13.67 -8.03 10.86
C GLY A 274 13.85 -7.65 9.39
N HIS A 275 12.82 -7.79 8.56
CA HIS A 275 12.93 -7.63 7.11
C HIS A 275 13.28 -6.21 6.65
N SER A 276 13.01 -5.21 7.47
CA SER A 276 13.36 -3.82 7.17
C SER A 276 14.59 -3.33 7.93
N ALA A 277 15.39 -4.23 8.52
CA ALA A 277 16.53 -3.88 9.39
C ALA A 277 17.56 -2.95 8.71
N PHE A 278 17.72 -3.03 7.38
CA PHE A 278 18.59 -2.14 6.62
C PHE A 278 18.17 -0.65 6.69
N LEU A 279 16.93 -0.33 7.09
CA LEU A 279 16.51 1.05 7.34
C LEU A 279 17.34 1.68 8.46
N LEU A 280 17.74 0.89 9.47
CA LEU A 280 18.56 1.39 10.57
C LEU A 280 19.96 1.76 10.09
N LEU A 281 20.49 0.99 9.14
CA LEU A 281 21.81 1.27 8.56
C LEU A 281 21.77 2.52 7.68
N GLU A 282 20.72 2.70 6.86
CA GLU A 282 20.59 3.89 6.02
C GLU A 282 20.38 5.16 6.86
N THR A 283 19.50 5.12 7.87
CA THR A 283 19.29 6.26 8.79
C THR A 283 20.54 6.58 9.60
N LEU A 284 21.33 5.57 10.00
CA LEU A 284 22.61 5.77 10.68
C LEU A 284 23.62 6.43 9.75
N ARG A 285 23.72 5.95 8.51
CA ARG A 285 24.57 6.52 7.47
C ARG A 285 24.23 7.99 7.22
N GLU A 286 22.94 8.35 7.17
CA GLU A 286 22.49 9.75 7.04
C GLU A 286 23.00 10.62 8.19
N LYS A 287 22.75 10.23 9.44
CA LYS A 287 23.17 11.03 10.62
C LYS A 287 24.69 11.19 10.72
N VAL A 288 25.46 10.14 10.40
CA VAL A 288 26.92 10.23 10.38
C VAL A 288 27.39 11.14 9.26
N ALA A 289 26.77 11.10 8.08
CA ALA A 289 27.08 12.01 6.98
C ALA A 289 26.73 13.47 7.30
N GLU A 290 25.73 13.71 8.17
CA GLU A 290 25.38 15.02 8.72
C GLU A 290 26.35 15.51 9.82
N GLY A 291 27.33 14.68 10.21
CA GLY A 291 28.42 15.06 11.12
C GLY A 291 28.31 14.51 12.54
N MET A 292 27.30 13.70 12.86
CA MET A 292 27.26 13.00 14.15
C MET A 292 28.33 11.91 14.22
N SER A 293 28.87 11.65 15.41
CA SER A 293 29.65 10.43 15.62
C SER A 293 28.76 9.19 15.50
N PHE A 294 29.37 8.03 15.24
CA PHE A 294 28.65 6.76 15.14
C PHE A 294 27.82 6.46 16.41
N GLU A 295 28.38 6.68 17.60
CA GLU A 295 27.69 6.41 18.87
C GLU A 295 26.53 7.38 19.13
N GLU A 296 26.67 8.65 18.77
CA GLU A 296 25.58 9.63 18.85
C GLU A 296 24.44 9.27 17.88
N ALA A 297 24.77 8.95 16.62
CA ALA A 297 23.80 8.54 15.61
C ALA A 297 23.03 7.29 16.04
N LYS A 298 23.74 6.28 16.56
CA LYS A 298 23.16 5.05 17.10
C LYS A 298 22.23 5.32 18.28
N ALA A 299 22.64 6.16 19.23
CA ALA A 299 21.82 6.54 20.38
C ALA A 299 20.55 7.30 19.96
N ALA A 300 20.66 8.18 18.95
CA ALA A 300 19.51 8.90 18.38
C ALA A 300 18.53 7.93 17.70
N ILE A 301 19.01 7.05 16.83
CA ILE A 301 18.15 6.08 16.09
C ILE A 301 17.45 5.12 17.04
N ARG A 302 18.12 4.69 18.11
CA ARG A 302 17.51 3.84 19.14
C ARG A 302 16.27 4.47 19.78
N LYS A 303 16.24 5.80 19.93
CA LYS A 303 15.06 6.53 20.46
C LYS A 303 13.95 6.69 19.44
N GLN A 304 14.27 6.59 18.16
CA GLN A 304 13.35 6.78 17.03
C GLN A 304 12.85 5.45 16.46
N THR A 305 13.25 4.30 17.02
CA THR A 305 12.97 2.98 16.42
C THR A 305 12.04 2.16 17.30
N VAL A 306 11.00 1.60 16.68
CA VAL A 306 10.14 0.56 17.24
C VAL A 306 10.37 -0.70 16.43
N PHE A 307 10.69 -1.81 17.11
CA PHE A 307 10.83 -3.12 16.49
C PHE A 307 9.75 -4.05 17.04
N THR A 308 8.98 -4.67 16.15
CA THR A 308 8.00 -5.71 16.49
C THR A 308 8.48 -7.05 15.94
N THR A 309 8.57 -8.05 16.82
CA THR A 309 8.84 -9.44 16.42
C THR A 309 7.63 -10.31 16.74
N HIS A 310 7.30 -11.21 15.82
CA HIS A 310 6.17 -12.13 15.89
C HIS A 310 6.63 -13.58 16.04
N THR A 311 7.88 -13.87 15.69
CA THR A 311 8.48 -15.20 15.83
C THR A 311 9.65 -15.14 16.82
N PRO A 312 9.43 -15.27 18.14
CA PRO A 312 10.49 -15.14 19.15
C PRO A 312 11.40 -16.38 19.23
N VAL A 313 11.43 -17.22 18.19
CA VAL A 313 12.27 -18.42 18.12
C VAL A 313 13.40 -18.24 17.10
N PRO A 314 14.60 -18.81 17.34
CA PRO A 314 15.77 -18.63 16.46
C PRO A 314 15.53 -19.02 14.99
N ALA A 315 14.60 -19.95 14.73
CA ALA A 315 14.27 -20.38 13.37
C ALA A 315 13.51 -19.31 12.55
N GLY A 316 12.98 -18.28 13.19
CA GLY A 316 12.30 -17.15 12.54
C GLY A 316 13.19 -15.95 12.22
N HIS A 317 14.49 -16.02 12.57
CA HIS A 317 15.46 -14.94 12.38
C HIS A 317 16.47 -15.32 11.31
#